data_AF-A0A8H5LK19-F1
#
_entry.id   AF-A0A8H5LK19-F1
#
_cell.length_a   1.000
_cell.length_b   1.000
_cell.length_c   1.000
_cell.angle_alpha   90.00
_cell.angle_beta   90.00
_cell.angle_gamma   90.00
#
_symmetry.space_group_name_H-M   'P 1'
#
loop_
_entity.id
_entity.type
_entity.pdbx_description
1 polymer ?
#
loop_
_entity_poly.entity_id
_entity_poly.type
_entity_poly.pdbx_seq_one_letter_code
_entity_poly.pdbx_strand_id
1 'polypeptide(L)'
;MYSNTYVEDRTETLANGVQLSFGCQTPSKMITDANEWGVAWNMVSATYVCAYPHLEPDIRAYRAHMQREFASVRKAFYSQVINYDKAVRARIAGVRTIHFSEFHLFSDLRNSHINDTGSCIDVASLTPSSASHTVVTKSSVPCNNWNVGRCTSTPGKCPRLHICNPCETPGHRSSKCPHVPSKPDTVTSPSIPPRK
;
A
#
# COMPACT_ATOMS: atom_id res chain seq x y z
N MET A 1 2.92 -0.10 -2.07
CA MET A 1 1.85 -1.07 -1.81
C MET A 1 2.38 -2.10 -0.82
N TYR A 2 2.02 -1.98 0.46
CA TYR A 2 2.24 -3.06 1.42
C TYR A 2 0.93 -3.83 1.54
N SER A 3 0.90 -5.04 1.01
CA SER A 3 -0.22 -5.96 1.15
C SER A 3 -0.24 -6.45 2.60
N ASN A 4 -1.14 -5.91 3.43
CA ASN A 4 -1.31 -6.34 4.82
C ASN A 4 -2.16 -7.63 4.94
N THR A 5 -1.78 -8.63 4.16
CA THR A 5 -2.12 -10.03 4.43
C THR A 5 -0.83 -10.66 4.94
N TYR A 6 -0.60 -10.59 6.25
CA TYR A 6 0.46 -11.36 6.89
C TYR A 6 0.03 -12.83 6.84
N VAL A 7 0.35 -13.47 5.72
CA VAL A 7 0.17 -14.90 5.47
C VAL A 7 1.56 -15.50 5.54
N GLU A 8 2.05 -15.70 6.76
CA GLU A 8 3.21 -16.56 6.98
C GLU A 8 2.69 -17.87 7.56
N ASP A 9 2.67 -18.89 6.72
CA ASP A 9 2.59 -20.27 7.18
C ASP A 9 3.93 -20.57 7.85
N ARG A 10 3.98 -20.47 9.18
CA ARG A 10 5.22 -20.65 9.94
C ARG A 10 5.32 -22.11 10.33
N THR A 11 6.35 -22.78 9.84
CA THR A 11 6.67 -24.15 10.27
C THR A 11 7.97 -24.13 11.05
N GLU A 12 7.93 -24.54 12.31
CA GLU A 12 9.11 -24.69 13.15
C GLU A 12 9.43 -26.16 13.38
N THR A 13 10.67 -26.56 13.13
CA THR A 13 11.14 -27.92 13.40
C THR A 13 11.88 -27.95 14.73
N LEU A 14 11.40 -28.76 15.65
CA LEU A 14 12.02 -29.01 16.95
C LEU A 14 13.15 -30.04 16.81
N ALA A 15 14.06 -30.07 17.80
CA ALA A 15 15.29 -30.87 17.77
C ALA A 15 15.09 -32.40 17.59
N ASN A 16 13.86 -32.91 17.81
CA ASN A 16 13.47 -34.30 17.66
C ASN A 16 12.71 -34.59 16.34
N GLY A 17 12.71 -33.66 15.38
CA GLY A 17 12.02 -33.80 14.11
C GLY A 17 10.51 -33.55 14.17
N VAL A 18 9.97 -33.12 15.32
CA VAL A 18 8.58 -32.68 15.43
C VAL A 18 8.45 -31.32 14.75
N GLN A 19 7.50 -31.22 13.81
CA GLN A 19 7.20 -29.97 13.11
C GLN A 19 5.91 -29.36 13.66
N LEU A 20 5.97 -28.08 14.03
CA LEU A 20 4.82 -27.26 14.40
C LEU A 20 4.47 -26.37 13.22
N SER A 21 3.35 -26.64 12.56
CA SER A 21 2.81 -25.80 11.48
C SER A 21 1.71 -24.89 12.02
N PHE A 22 1.92 -23.58 11.94
CA PHE A 22 0.92 -22.58 12.29
C PHE A 22 0.19 -22.14 11.02
N GLY A 23 -0.94 -22.81 10.73
CA GLY A 23 -1.76 -22.47 9.57
C GLY A 23 -2.33 -21.06 9.65
N CYS A 24 -2.19 -20.28 8.57
CA CYS A 24 -2.81 -18.97 8.45
C CYS A 24 -4.31 -19.13 8.21
N GLN A 25 -5.15 -18.71 9.16
CA GLN A 25 -6.60 -18.64 8.93
C GLN A 25 -6.93 -17.40 8.09
N THR A 26 -7.39 -17.61 6.86
CA THR A 26 -7.95 -16.52 6.05
C THR A 26 -9.21 -15.97 6.74
N PRO A 27 -9.31 -14.66 6.98
CA PRO A 27 -10.46 -14.09 7.66
C PRO A 27 -11.72 -14.31 6.82
N SER A 28 -12.74 -14.96 7.41
CA SER A 28 -14.01 -15.23 6.73
C SER A 28 -14.78 -13.96 6.36
N LYS A 29 -14.53 -12.85 7.07
CA LYS A 29 -15.12 -11.54 6.81
C LYS A 29 -14.08 -10.45 7.07
N MET A 30 -13.93 -9.53 6.12
CA MET A 30 -13.13 -8.33 6.34
C MET A 30 -13.92 -7.31 7.16
N ILE A 31 -13.27 -6.74 8.17
CA ILE A 31 -13.81 -5.65 8.98
C ILE A 31 -13.61 -4.36 8.18
N THR A 32 -14.69 -3.62 7.96
CA THR A 32 -14.67 -2.38 7.16
C THR A 32 -15.17 -1.16 7.92
N ASP A 33 -15.97 -1.38 8.98
CA ASP A 33 -16.64 -0.33 9.74
C ASP A 33 -16.32 -0.37 11.24
N ALA A 34 -16.54 0.76 11.91
CA ALA A 34 -16.32 0.91 13.36
C ALA A 34 -17.20 -0.05 14.18
N ASN A 35 -18.44 -0.30 13.77
CA ASN A 35 -19.32 -1.23 14.48
C ASN A 35 -18.84 -2.69 14.34
N GLU A 36 -18.47 -3.09 13.12
CA GLU A 36 -17.90 -4.41 12.86
C GLU A 36 -16.61 -4.64 13.66
N TRP A 37 -15.75 -3.62 13.70
CA TRP A 37 -14.55 -3.63 14.52
C TRP A 37 -14.89 -3.79 16.01
N GLY A 38 -15.90 -3.05 16.51
CA GLY A 38 -16.34 -3.14 17.90
C GLY A 38 -16.86 -4.53 18.29
N VAL A 39 -17.62 -5.17 17.41
CA VAL A 39 -18.10 -6.55 17.61
C VAL A 39 -16.93 -7.53 17.65
N ALA A 40 -15.99 -7.44 16.69
CA ALA A 40 -14.80 -8.27 16.69
C ALA A 40 -13.93 -8.05 17.94
N TRP A 41 -13.77 -6.79 18.35
CA TRP A 41 -13.00 -6.43 19.54
C TRP A 41 -13.60 -7.00 20.81
N ASN A 42 -14.94 -7.13 20.93
CA ASN A 42 -15.55 -7.77 22.10
C ASN A 42 -15.03 -9.19 22.30
N MET A 43 -14.99 -10.01 21.23
CA MET A 43 -14.48 -11.39 21.30
C MET A 43 -13.00 -11.43 21.68
N VAL A 44 -12.21 -10.54 21.07
CA VAL A 44 -10.77 -10.41 21.35
C VAL A 44 -10.53 -10.00 22.81
N SER A 45 -11.26 -8.99 23.29
CA SER A 45 -11.14 -8.49 24.66
C SER A 45 -11.52 -9.54 25.70
N ALA A 46 -12.59 -10.30 25.48
CA ALA A 46 -12.98 -11.40 26.36
C ALA A 46 -11.88 -12.48 26.42
N THR A 47 -11.24 -12.77 25.29
CA THR A 47 -10.12 -13.72 25.21
C THR A 47 -8.91 -13.22 26.00
N TYR A 48 -8.52 -11.95 25.81
CA TYR A 48 -7.41 -11.36 26.57
C TYR A 48 -7.69 -11.34 28.07
N VAL A 49 -8.89 -10.93 28.51
CA VAL A 49 -9.25 -10.88 29.93
C VAL A 49 -9.34 -12.28 30.54
N CYS A 50 -9.79 -13.27 29.77
CA CYS A 50 -9.81 -14.66 30.21
C CYS A 50 -8.38 -15.19 30.46
N ALA A 51 -7.44 -14.91 29.55
CA ALA A 51 -6.05 -15.32 29.70
C ALA A 51 -5.28 -14.47 30.74
N TYR A 52 -5.60 -13.18 30.83
CA TYR A 52 -4.89 -12.19 31.65
C TYR A 52 -5.89 -11.23 32.32
N PRO A 53 -6.54 -11.63 33.44
CA PRO A 53 -7.58 -10.82 34.08
C PRO A 53 -7.11 -9.42 34.51
N HIS A 54 -5.85 -9.29 34.90
CA HIS A 54 -5.26 -8.02 35.32
C HIS A 54 -5.15 -6.98 34.19
N LEU A 55 -5.23 -7.40 32.91
CA LEU A 55 -5.20 -6.51 31.75
C LEU A 55 -6.55 -5.86 31.45
N GLU A 56 -7.63 -6.21 32.15
CA GLU A 56 -8.97 -5.68 31.86
C GLU A 56 -9.02 -4.14 31.79
N PRO A 57 -8.41 -3.38 32.73
CA PRO A 57 -8.41 -1.92 32.65
C PRO A 57 -7.74 -1.40 31.38
N ASP A 58 -6.63 -2.02 30.98
CA ASP A 58 -5.85 -1.61 29.80
C ASP A 58 -6.58 -1.93 28.50
N ILE A 59 -7.17 -3.13 28.40
CA ILE A 59 -7.97 -3.54 27.24
C ILE A 59 -9.20 -2.65 27.10
N ARG A 60 -9.83 -2.26 28.21
CA ARG A 60 -10.96 -1.31 28.23
C ARG A 60 -10.52 0.09 27.81
N ALA A 61 -9.38 0.57 28.31
CA ALA A 61 -8.82 1.86 27.92
C ALA A 61 -8.49 1.90 26.43
N TYR A 62 -7.91 0.83 25.88
CA TYR A 62 -7.61 0.71 24.45
C TYR A 62 -8.87 0.67 23.58
N ARG A 63 -9.92 -0.04 24.01
CA ARG A 63 -11.22 0.02 23.32
C ARG A 63 -11.73 1.47 23.22
N ALA A 64 -11.71 2.20 24.34
CA ALA A 64 -12.17 3.58 24.37
C ALA A 64 -11.30 4.48 23.49
N HIS A 65 -9.99 4.24 23.43
CA HIS A 65 -9.07 4.91 22.51
C HIS A 65 -9.45 4.71 21.05
N MET A 66 -9.59 3.45 20.61
CA MET A 66 -9.97 3.15 19.23
C MET A 66 -11.35 3.71 18.85
N GLN A 67 -12.32 3.68 19.77
CA GLN A 67 -13.62 4.33 19.55
C GLN A 67 -13.50 5.84 19.33
N ARG A 68 -12.61 6.53 20.06
CA ARG A 68 -12.32 7.96 19.83
C ARG A 68 -11.66 8.20 18.47
N GLU A 69 -10.75 7.32 18.03
CA GLU A 69 -10.13 7.43 16.70
C GLU A 69 -11.16 7.21 15.57
N PHE A 70 -12.10 6.25 15.71
CA PHE A 70 -13.19 6.13 14.75
C PHE A 70 -14.13 7.34 14.75
N ALA A 71 -14.40 7.92 15.93
CA ALA A 71 -15.26 9.10 16.05
C ALA A 71 -14.60 10.39 15.52
N SER A 72 -13.27 10.47 15.51
CA SER A 72 -12.52 11.65 15.04
C SER A 72 -12.29 11.68 13.53
N VAL A 73 -12.57 10.57 12.83
CA VAL A 73 -12.25 10.36 11.42
C VAL A 73 -13.54 10.18 10.59
N ARG A 74 -13.55 10.68 9.34
CA ARG A 74 -14.68 10.43 8.43
C ARG A 74 -14.72 8.96 8.00
N LYS A 75 -15.92 8.39 7.80
CA LYS A 75 -16.12 6.99 7.40
C LYS A 75 -15.24 6.52 6.22
N ALA A 76 -14.97 7.40 5.25
CA ALA A 76 -14.09 7.11 4.12
C ALA A 76 -12.67 6.66 4.51
N PHE A 77 -12.22 6.99 5.72
CA PHE A 77 -10.88 6.69 6.24
C PHE A 77 -10.92 5.68 7.40
N TYR A 78 -12.02 4.97 7.63
CA TYR A 78 -12.08 3.92 8.66
C TYR A 78 -11.06 2.79 8.41
N SER A 79 -10.71 2.53 7.15
CA SER A 79 -9.64 1.61 6.78
C SER A 79 -8.28 2.00 7.39
N GLN A 80 -7.99 3.30 7.51
CA GLN A 80 -6.76 3.81 8.13
C GLN A 80 -6.74 3.55 9.63
N VAL A 81 -7.86 3.78 10.31
CA VAL A 81 -8.01 3.48 11.75
C VAL A 81 -7.86 1.98 12.02
N ILE A 82 -8.41 1.12 11.14
CA ILE A 82 -8.24 -0.34 11.23
C ILE A 82 -6.78 -0.75 11.00
N ASN A 83 -6.08 -0.12 10.05
CA ASN A 83 -4.67 -0.39 9.81
C ASN A 83 -3.78 0.08 10.98
N TYR A 84 -4.13 1.21 11.58
CA TYR A 84 -3.51 1.68 12.83
C TYR A 84 -3.67 0.66 13.96
N ASP A 85 -4.88 0.13 14.20
CA ASP A 85 -5.11 -0.94 15.19
C ASP A 85 -4.23 -2.17 14.94
N LYS A 86 -4.15 -2.63 13.68
CA LYS A 86 -3.29 -3.77 13.31
C LYS A 86 -1.83 -3.48 13.63
N ALA A 87 -1.33 -2.28 13.31
CA ALA A 87 0.04 -1.89 13.57
C ALA A 87 0.34 -1.82 15.07
N VAL A 88 -0.58 -1.27 15.88
CA VAL A 88 -0.45 -1.23 17.35
C VAL A 88 -0.38 -2.63 17.92
N ARG A 89 -1.29 -3.53 17.52
CA ARG A 89 -1.29 -4.92 18.02
C ARG A 89 -0.06 -5.70 17.59
N ALA A 90 0.45 -5.48 16.37
CA ALA A 90 1.69 -6.07 15.92
C ALA A 90 2.88 -5.59 16.76
N ARG A 91 2.94 -4.30 17.11
CA ARG A 91 3.99 -3.75 17.98
C ARG A 91 3.93 -4.33 19.40
N ILE A 92 2.75 -4.42 19.99
CA ILE A 92 2.55 -5.03 21.31
C ILE A 92 2.97 -6.51 21.28
N ALA A 93 2.59 -7.25 20.24
CA ALA A 93 2.99 -8.65 20.09
C ALA A 93 4.51 -8.82 19.91
N GLY A 94 5.18 -7.87 19.24
CA GLY A 94 6.62 -7.89 19.01
C GLY A 94 7.45 -7.46 20.23
N VAL A 95 6.87 -6.67 21.15
CA VAL A 95 7.58 -6.11 22.30
C VAL A 95 6.84 -6.47 23.59
N ARG A 96 7.42 -7.39 24.38
CA ARG A 96 6.81 -7.91 25.61
C ARG A 96 6.60 -6.88 26.73
N THR A 97 7.16 -5.69 26.61
CA THR A 97 7.13 -4.67 27.68
C THR A 97 6.09 -3.57 27.46
N ILE A 98 5.42 -3.53 26.31
CA ILE A 98 4.49 -2.45 25.96
C ILE A 98 3.06 -2.83 26.36
N HIS A 99 2.35 -1.90 27.00
CA HIS A 99 0.95 -2.09 27.36
C HIS A 99 -0.04 -1.43 26.40
N PHE A 100 -1.28 -1.94 26.40
CA PHE A 100 -2.38 -1.41 25.57
C PHE A 100 -2.77 0.03 25.92
N SER A 101 -2.52 0.47 27.16
CA SER A 101 -2.84 1.82 27.67
C SER A 101 -1.75 2.86 27.43
N GLU A 102 -0.57 2.46 26.96
CA GLU A 102 0.57 3.36 26.74
C GLU A 102 0.49 4.08 25.39
N PHE A 103 -0.60 4.83 25.18
CA PHE A 103 -0.92 5.42 23.86
C PHE A 103 0.17 6.32 23.28
N HIS A 104 0.99 6.94 24.14
CA HIS A 104 2.10 7.79 23.73
C HIS A 104 3.16 7.03 22.90
N LEU A 105 3.33 5.72 23.16
CA LEU A 105 4.24 4.82 22.42
C LEU A 105 3.72 4.45 21.02
N PHE A 106 2.50 4.86 20.68
CA PHE A 106 1.86 4.62 19.38
C PHE A 106 1.66 5.92 18.59
N SER A 107 2.23 7.04 19.04
CA SER A 107 2.10 8.35 18.39
C SER A 107 2.66 8.37 16.97
N ASP A 108 3.78 7.70 16.74
CA ASP A 108 4.39 7.50 15.42
C ASP A 108 3.49 6.66 14.49
N LEU A 109 2.89 5.58 15.00
CA LEU A 109 1.93 4.75 14.24
C LEU A 109 0.68 5.56 13.89
N ARG A 110 0.16 6.34 14.85
CA ARG A 110 -0.99 7.21 14.64
C ARG A 110 -0.71 8.23 13.56
N ASN A 111 0.45 8.89 13.63
CA ASN A 111 0.88 9.87 12.63
C ASN A 111 1.05 9.24 11.24
N SER A 112 1.59 8.02 11.16
CA SER A 112 1.81 7.34 9.87
C SER A 112 0.51 6.92 9.19
N HIS A 113 -0.47 6.46 9.97
CA HIS A 113 -1.70 5.86 9.43
C HIS A 113 -2.89 6.84 9.36
N ILE A 114 -3.06 7.76 10.31
CA ILE A 114 -4.29 8.55 10.47
C ILE A 114 -4.10 10.03 10.05
N ASN A 115 -2.95 10.65 10.31
CA ASN A 115 -2.76 12.08 10.02
C ASN A 115 -2.34 12.30 8.56
N ASP A 116 -2.95 13.25 7.84
CA ASP A 116 -2.78 13.53 6.39
C ASP A 116 -1.32 13.60 5.87
N THR A 117 -0.34 13.88 6.73
CA THR A 117 1.10 13.89 6.42
C THR A 117 1.75 12.49 6.50
N GLY A 118 0.99 11.46 6.84
CA GLY A 118 1.45 10.11 7.13
C GLY A 118 1.81 9.31 5.88
N SER A 119 2.96 8.63 5.92
CA SER A 119 3.48 7.83 4.79
C SER A 119 2.59 6.64 4.39
N CYS A 120 1.66 6.22 5.25
CA CYS A 120 0.70 5.15 4.97
C CYS A 120 -0.66 5.65 4.46
N ILE A 121 -0.81 6.96 4.21
CA ILE A 121 -2.04 7.51 3.65
C ILE A 121 -2.07 7.27 2.16
N ASP A 122 -2.98 6.39 1.76
CA ASP A 122 -3.27 6.13 0.36
C ASP A 122 -4.17 7.26 -0.17
N VAL A 123 -3.56 8.37 -0.61
CA VAL A 123 -4.23 9.51 -1.25
C VAL A 123 -5.02 9.12 -2.51
N ALA A 124 -4.85 7.88 -3.00
CA ALA A 124 -5.66 7.29 -4.06
C ALA A 124 -7.15 7.08 -3.68
N SER A 125 -7.47 7.08 -2.38
CA SER A 125 -8.83 6.78 -1.88
C SER A 125 -9.88 7.88 -2.14
N LEU A 126 -9.47 9.05 -2.65
CA LEU A 126 -10.39 10.10 -3.11
C LEU A 126 -10.85 9.92 -4.56
N THR A 127 -10.32 8.91 -5.26
CA THR A 127 -10.86 8.49 -6.55
C THR A 127 -11.66 7.20 -6.35
N PRO A 128 -12.87 7.06 -6.92
CA PRO A 128 -13.55 5.78 -6.95
C PRO A 128 -12.74 4.85 -7.85
N SER A 129 -11.75 4.18 -7.26
CA SER A 129 -11.08 3.07 -7.91
C SER A 129 -12.05 1.91 -7.92
N SER A 130 -12.80 1.81 -9.01
CA SER A 130 -13.38 0.53 -9.43
C SER A 130 -12.26 -0.49 -9.42
N ALA A 131 -12.38 -1.48 -8.53
CA ALA A 131 -11.66 -2.72 -8.64
C ALA A 131 -12.05 -3.35 -9.99
N SER A 132 -11.28 -3.02 -11.02
CA SER A 132 -11.35 -3.74 -12.28
C SER A 132 -10.41 -4.91 -12.16
N HIS A 133 -11.00 -6.10 -12.15
CA HIS A 133 -10.41 -7.28 -12.73
C HIS A 133 -9.57 -6.91 -13.95
N THR A 134 -8.44 -7.59 -14.08
CA THR A 134 -7.56 -7.64 -15.25
C THR A 134 -8.33 -7.66 -16.57
N VAL A 135 -8.68 -6.48 -17.05
CA VAL A 135 -8.94 -6.19 -18.44
C VAL A 135 -7.88 -5.17 -18.79
N VAL A 136 -6.93 -5.57 -19.61
CA VAL A 136 -5.97 -4.65 -20.22
C VAL A 136 -6.77 -3.73 -21.14
N THR A 137 -7.37 -2.70 -20.56
CA THR A 137 -7.92 -1.60 -21.32
C THR A 137 -6.73 -0.81 -21.83
N LYS A 138 -6.67 -0.66 -23.17
CA LYS A 138 -5.63 0.12 -23.83
C LYS A 138 -5.67 1.52 -23.21
N SER A 139 -4.62 1.91 -22.51
CA SER A 139 -4.51 3.29 -22.04
C SER A 139 -4.56 4.20 -23.28
N SER A 140 -5.41 5.22 -23.28
CA SER A 140 -5.50 6.21 -24.38
C SER A 140 -4.23 7.09 -24.51
N VAL A 141 -3.21 6.81 -23.68
CA VAL A 141 -1.97 7.58 -23.61
C VAL A 141 -1.01 7.08 -24.69
N PRO A 142 -0.37 7.98 -25.46
CA PRO A 142 0.70 7.63 -26.39
C PRO A 142 1.86 6.88 -25.70
N CYS A 143 2.46 5.92 -26.38
CA CYS A 143 3.59 5.16 -25.90
C CYS A 143 4.90 5.96 -26.08
N ASN A 144 5.45 6.46 -24.96
CA ASN A 144 6.74 7.18 -24.99
C ASN A 144 7.89 6.30 -25.52
N ASN A 145 7.97 5.03 -25.10
CA ASN A 145 9.00 4.10 -25.57
C ASN A 145 8.93 3.85 -27.09
N TRP A 146 7.72 3.82 -27.65
CA TRP A 146 7.55 3.66 -29.10
C TRP A 146 7.96 4.94 -29.84
N ASN A 147 7.60 6.11 -29.31
CA ASN A 147 7.97 7.41 -29.86
C ASN A 147 9.49 7.64 -29.90
N VAL A 148 10.26 7.07 -28.95
CA VAL A 148 11.73 7.10 -28.94
C VAL A 148 12.38 5.88 -29.61
N GLY A 149 11.58 4.97 -30.15
CA GLY A 149 12.06 3.78 -30.86
C GLY A 149 12.65 2.67 -29.99
N ARG A 150 12.37 2.67 -28.69
CA ARG A 150 12.83 1.67 -27.71
C ARG A 150 11.72 0.71 -27.25
N CYS A 151 10.53 0.75 -27.85
CA CYS A 151 9.45 -0.19 -27.53
C CYS A 151 9.74 -1.57 -28.12
N THR A 152 9.80 -2.59 -27.27
CA THR A 152 9.97 -4.00 -27.65
C THR A 152 8.64 -4.72 -27.87
N SER A 153 7.51 -4.08 -27.54
CA SER A 153 6.18 -4.66 -27.70
C SER A 153 5.72 -4.59 -29.16
N THR A 154 5.14 -5.68 -29.66
CA THR A 154 4.50 -5.74 -30.98
C THR A 154 3.32 -4.76 -31.07
N PRO A 155 3.06 -4.12 -32.22
CA PRO A 155 1.86 -3.30 -32.43
C PRO A 155 0.59 -4.05 -31.99
N GLY A 156 -0.22 -3.42 -31.14
CA GLY A 156 -1.45 -4.02 -30.60
C GLY A 156 -1.30 -4.79 -29.29
N LYS A 157 -0.08 -5.21 -28.91
CA LYS A 157 0.21 -5.82 -27.59
C LYS A 157 0.81 -4.82 -26.58
N CYS A 158 1.19 -3.63 -27.04
CA CYS A 158 1.62 -2.57 -26.13
C CYS A 158 0.40 -2.04 -25.33
N PRO A 159 0.50 -1.88 -24.00
CA PRO A 159 -0.57 -1.30 -23.19
C PRO A 159 -0.85 0.19 -23.52
N ARG A 160 0.06 0.85 -24.23
CA ARG A 160 -0.01 2.25 -24.67
C ARG A 160 -0.15 2.35 -26.19
N LEU A 161 -0.75 3.44 -26.68
CA LEU A 161 -1.00 3.63 -28.11
C LEU A 161 0.29 3.93 -28.88
N HIS A 162 0.49 3.26 -30.00
CA HIS A 162 1.58 3.55 -30.94
C HIS A 162 1.18 4.70 -31.89
N ILE A 163 1.02 5.88 -31.30
CA ILE A 163 0.70 7.14 -31.97
C ILE A 163 1.75 8.20 -31.63
N CYS A 164 1.94 9.16 -32.52
CA CYS A 164 2.89 10.24 -32.34
C CYS A 164 2.50 11.09 -31.12
N ASN A 165 3.41 11.35 -30.19
CA ASN A 165 3.10 12.17 -29.01
C ASN A 165 2.81 13.66 -29.40
N PRO A 166 3.61 14.30 -30.28
CA PRO A 166 3.35 15.68 -30.73
C PRO A 166 2.03 15.95 -31.46
N CYS A 167 1.53 15.02 -32.27
CA CYS A 167 0.36 15.28 -33.15
C CYS A 167 -0.75 14.23 -33.03
N GLU A 168 -0.58 13.25 -32.15
CA GLU A 168 -1.56 12.20 -31.84
C GLU A 168 -2.01 11.33 -33.03
N THR A 169 -1.38 11.48 -34.20
CA THR A 169 -1.70 10.69 -35.39
C THR A 169 -0.92 9.37 -35.41
N PRO A 170 -1.54 8.28 -35.93
CA PRO A 170 -0.85 7.01 -36.16
C PRO A 170 0.09 7.09 -37.38
N GLY A 171 1.03 6.16 -37.45
CA GLY A 171 1.87 5.94 -38.65
C GLY A 171 3.31 6.48 -38.57
N HIS A 172 3.63 7.35 -37.60
CA HIS A 172 4.99 7.86 -37.42
C HIS A 172 5.34 8.12 -35.95
N ARG A 173 6.65 8.02 -35.65
CA ARG A 173 7.20 8.32 -34.31
C ARG A 173 7.45 9.81 -34.16
N SER A 174 7.53 10.31 -32.93
CA SER A 174 7.90 11.70 -32.62
C SER A 174 9.12 12.21 -33.40
N SER A 175 10.14 11.38 -33.61
CA SER A 175 11.35 11.75 -34.37
C SER A 175 11.13 11.99 -35.87
N LYS A 176 10.02 11.54 -36.44
CA LYS A 176 9.65 11.73 -37.85
C LYS A 176 8.33 12.50 -37.98
N CYS A 177 8.00 13.33 -36.99
CA CYS A 177 6.77 14.09 -36.98
C CYS A 177 6.88 15.33 -37.89
N PRO A 178 5.98 15.51 -38.88
CA PRO A 178 5.99 16.70 -39.74
C PRO A 178 5.59 17.99 -39.00
N HIS A 179 5.00 17.87 -37.81
CA HIS A 179 4.62 19.01 -36.97
C HIS A 179 5.71 19.42 -35.96
N VAL A 180 6.81 18.66 -35.86
CA VAL A 180 7.95 19.04 -35.02
C VAL A 180 9.00 19.69 -35.93
N PRO A 181 9.36 20.97 -35.73
CA PRO A 181 10.47 21.56 -36.44
C PRO A 181 11.74 20.76 -36.09
N SER A 182 12.36 20.16 -37.10
CA SER A 182 13.63 19.43 -36.97
C SER A 182 14.65 20.32 -36.28
N LYS A 183 15.10 19.93 -35.09
CA LYS A 183 16.28 20.55 -34.48
C LYS A 183 17.48 20.31 -35.41
N PRO A 184 18.29 21.33 -35.70
CA PRO A 184 19.50 21.15 -36.49
C PRO A 184 20.48 20.22 -35.76
N ASP A 185 21.22 19.45 -36.55
CA ASP A 185 22.16 18.41 -36.12
C ASP A 185 23.16 18.96 -35.09
N THR A 186 23.37 18.17 -34.04
CA THR A 186 24.31 18.46 -32.96
C THR A 186 25.73 18.42 -33.52
N VAL A 187 26.38 19.59 -33.60
CA VAL A 187 27.80 19.74 -33.92
C VAL A 187 28.63 18.95 -32.91
N THR A 188 29.44 18.03 -33.43
CA THR A 188 30.47 17.27 -32.74
C THR A 188 31.41 18.20 -31.97
N SER A 189 31.47 18.08 -30.64
CA SER A 189 32.50 18.74 -29.83
C SER A 189 33.89 18.19 -30.15
N PRO A 190 34.92 19.02 -30.37
CA PRO A 190 36.29 18.53 -30.53
C PRO A 190 36.88 18.09 -29.19
N SER A 191 37.57 16.94 -29.21
CA SER A 191 38.39 16.44 -28.11
C SER A 191 39.56 17.39 -27.83
N ILE A 192 39.69 17.82 -26.57
CA ILE A 192 40.85 18.57 -26.07
C ILE A 192 41.94 17.55 -25.67
N PRO A 193 43.19 17.65 -26.17
CA PRO A 193 44.27 16.76 -25.77
C PRO A 193 44.85 17.15 -24.39
N PRO A 194 45.55 16.22 -23.70
CA PRO A 194 46.08 16.48 -22.38
C PRO A 194 47.31 17.40 -22.46
N ARG A 195 47.45 18.32 -21.50
CA ARG A 195 48.64 19.16 -21.37
C ARG A 195 49.53 18.62 -20.24
N LYS A 196 50.82 18.51 -20.57
CA LYS A 196 51.94 18.01 -19.76
C LYS A 196 52.14 18.77 -18.45
#